data_AF-A0A1P8XBX8-F1
#
_entry.id   AF-A0A1P8XBX8-F1
#
_cell.length_a   1.000
_cell.length_b   1.000
_cell.length_c   1.000
_cell.angle_alpha   90.00
_cell.angle_beta   90.00
_cell.angle_gamma   90.00
#
_symmetry.space_group_name_H-M   'P 1'
#
loop_
_entity.id
_entity.type
_entity.pdbx_description
1 polymer ?
#
loop_
_entity_poly.entity_id
_entity_poly.type
_entity_poly.pdbx_seq_one_letter_code
_entity_poly.pdbx_strand_id
1 'polypeptide(L)'
;MATDTPAYGAGSTRTQVVSDDNDRTPSVAVSVPPRTSRAEIWARIWFVLAIGTLAYFVPLSEVGRAAFAGSQSVYLVVAPILAGLVASGYVRAPRGARDSDADWIAALLLAVGGFATLWLIEDRLPTMAALWHTDNIGLILWVAASGMVVFSARHILRMWHVWVLGLILAPVMPFMLVTAQFGGTDTAIAMTAASLGSLAVYLATRFTDMRRRLLCTVANVALSATAVLLLVDTSLYVCVIISAGAVPVVVVLAAHRLARTPAGDTSAAAASLPHRRVRSYVALVLAAGAMLWVHLPVPRSQVIESVPVDWMATTALDPVENFDFITDFVGPDATFTRYRAPGGAGEYQTVVDVISSPNLARLQDFSDAVWYPTSAPVNYQPYEGGPTAPRGMQTAHTDAETAETGDAANWNAVTWIWQSGNAFQRVTVVTSQTRGQPAPQPRPLTVQNVVIEPALWLTRQQELQAGAVDPIVTASTDVVVKRLLSNGTPHSVAVPSS
;
A
#
# COMPACT_ATOMS: atom_id res chain seq x y z
N MET A 1 -14.29 72.27 22.23
CA MET A 1 -13.00 71.94 21.60
C MET A 1 -12.89 70.43 21.63
N ALA A 2 -13.28 69.77 20.53
CA ALA A 2 -13.32 68.33 20.41
C ALA A 2 -12.00 67.84 19.80
N THR A 3 -11.36 66.86 20.44
CA THR A 3 -10.15 66.19 19.96
C THR A 3 -10.53 64.85 19.36
N ASP A 4 -10.62 64.79 18.04
CA ASP A 4 -10.70 63.55 17.28
C ASP A 4 -9.35 62.84 17.26
N THR A 5 -9.35 61.58 17.67
CA THR A 5 -8.23 60.64 17.54
C THR A 5 -8.55 59.69 16.38
N PRO A 6 -7.76 59.62 15.31
CA PRO A 6 -7.98 58.62 14.28
C PRO A 6 -7.41 57.27 14.73
N ALA A 7 -8.27 56.25 14.67
CA ALA A 7 -7.93 54.85 14.84
C ALA A 7 -6.99 54.38 13.71
N TYR A 8 -5.84 53.83 14.09
CA TYR A 8 -4.91 53.17 13.17
C TYR A 8 -5.48 51.81 12.72
N GLY A 9 -5.94 51.73 11.48
CA GLY A 9 -6.33 50.48 10.83
C GLY A 9 -5.13 49.62 10.48
N ALA A 10 -5.15 48.35 10.92
CA ALA A 10 -4.21 47.32 10.50
C ALA A 10 -4.46 46.95 9.03
N GLY A 11 -3.52 47.33 8.15
CA GLY A 11 -3.59 46.98 6.72
C GLY A 11 -2.86 47.95 5.80
N SER A 12 -1.74 48.54 6.24
CA SER A 12 -0.93 49.41 5.38
C SER A 12 0.05 48.59 4.57
N THR A 13 -0.22 48.45 3.27
CA THR A 13 0.78 48.11 2.26
C THR A 13 1.89 49.15 2.35
N ARG A 14 3.09 48.74 2.76
CA ARG A 14 4.24 49.65 2.89
C ARG A 14 4.73 50.04 1.49
N THR A 15 4.17 51.11 0.93
CA THR A 15 4.67 51.72 -0.31
C THR A 15 5.97 52.43 0.02
N GLN A 16 7.10 51.84 -0.35
CA GLN A 16 8.39 52.50 -0.22
C GLN A 16 8.56 53.40 -1.44
N VAL A 17 8.23 54.68 -1.29
CA VAL A 17 8.51 55.69 -2.32
C VAL A 17 9.98 56.04 -2.21
N VAL A 18 10.79 55.50 -3.12
CA VAL A 18 12.16 56.00 -3.35
C VAL A 18 12.00 57.22 -4.26
N SER A 19 12.23 58.41 -3.71
CA SER A 19 12.25 59.65 -4.48
C SER A 19 13.64 59.79 -5.09
N ASP A 20 13.81 59.39 -6.35
CA ASP A 20 14.95 59.84 -7.16
C ASP A 20 14.62 61.24 -7.69
N ASP A 21 15.40 62.23 -7.23
CA ASP A 21 15.21 63.66 -7.50
C ASP A 21 15.70 64.08 -8.90
N ASN A 22 15.65 63.17 -9.88
CA ASN A 22 15.92 63.49 -11.26
C ASN A 22 15.17 62.54 -12.19
N ASP A 23 14.55 63.14 -13.21
CA ASP A 23 13.93 62.56 -14.38
C ASP A 23 12.42 62.20 -14.35
N ARG A 24 11.72 62.79 -15.32
CA ARG A 24 10.29 62.65 -15.61
C ARG A 24 9.98 61.27 -16.21
N THR A 25 10.05 60.21 -15.41
CA THR A 25 9.40 58.93 -15.71
C THR A 25 8.44 58.57 -14.58
N PRO A 26 7.20 58.12 -14.88
CA PRO A 26 6.29 57.67 -13.85
C PRO A 26 6.91 56.46 -13.16
N SER A 27 7.33 56.63 -11.90
CA SER A 27 7.79 55.55 -11.05
C SER A 27 6.64 54.55 -10.88
N VAL A 28 6.69 53.44 -11.61
CA VAL A 28 5.79 52.31 -11.38
C VAL A 28 6.11 51.81 -9.97
N ALA A 29 5.20 52.06 -9.02
CA ALA A 29 5.29 51.52 -7.69
C ALA A 29 5.27 49.98 -7.80
N VAL A 30 6.44 49.36 -7.79
CA VAL A 30 6.55 47.90 -7.75
C VAL A 30 6.11 47.49 -6.35
N SER A 31 4.84 47.11 -6.23
CA SER A 31 4.30 46.52 -5.01
C SER A 31 5.13 45.28 -4.69
N VAL A 32 5.99 45.35 -3.68
CA VAL A 32 6.74 44.19 -3.20
C VAL A 32 5.71 43.22 -2.61
N PRO A 33 5.53 42.01 -3.20
CA PRO A 33 4.54 41.08 -2.69
C PRO A 33 4.88 40.71 -1.24
N PRO A 34 3.86 40.55 -0.37
CA PRO A 34 4.07 40.17 1.02
C PRO A 34 4.86 38.87 1.09
N ARG A 35 5.89 38.85 1.94
CA ARG A 35 6.71 37.66 2.19
C ARG A 35 5.78 36.58 2.78
N THR A 36 5.64 35.45 2.09
CA THR A 36 4.95 34.29 2.65
C THR A 36 5.73 33.80 3.86
N SER A 37 5.07 33.75 5.02
CA SER A 37 5.70 33.33 6.26
C SER A 37 5.95 31.81 6.24
N ARG A 38 6.96 31.33 6.97
CA ARG A 38 7.18 29.88 7.15
C ARG A 38 5.94 29.18 7.70
N ALA A 39 5.17 29.86 8.54
CA ALA A 39 3.93 29.34 9.10
C ALA A 39 2.88 29.04 8.01
N GLU A 40 2.79 29.84 6.94
CA GLU A 40 1.86 29.59 5.84
C GLU A 40 2.22 28.32 5.05
N ILE A 41 3.51 28.09 4.79
CA ILE A 41 3.98 26.88 4.12
C ILE A 41 3.62 25.65 4.96
N TRP A 42 3.89 25.70 6.26
CA TRP A 42 3.54 24.63 7.18
C TRP A 42 2.02 24.41 7.28
N ALA A 43 1.23 25.48 7.32
CA ALA A 43 -0.23 25.38 7.33
C ALA A 43 -0.77 24.67 6.08
N ARG A 44 -0.20 24.95 4.90
CA ARG A 44 -0.56 24.27 3.66
C ARG A 44 -0.12 22.80 3.64
N ILE A 45 1.04 22.48 4.20
CA ILE A 45 1.50 21.09 4.32
C ILE A 45 0.54 20.32 5.22
N TRP A 46 0.25 20.86 6.40
CA TRP A 46 -0.71 20.27 7.33
C TRP A 46 -2.10 20.16 6.73
N PHE A 47 -2.53 21.13 5.93
CA PHE A 47 -3.79 21.05 5.20
C PHE A 47 -3.83 19.87 4.23
N VAL A 48 -2.81 19.71 3.36
CA VAL A 48 -2.75 18.59 2.41
C VAL A 48 -2.69 17.25 3.13
N LEU A 49 -1.91 17.15 4.21
CA LEU A 49 -1.86 15.95 5.04
C LEU A 49 -3.22 15.66 5.67
N ALA A 50 -3.89 16.67 6.26
CA ALA A 50 -5.19 16.51 6.89
C ALA A 50 -6.27 16.05 5.90
N ILE A 51 -6.35 16.62 4.70
CA ILE A 51 -7.33 16.18 3.70
C ILE A 51 -6.97 14.82 3.08
N GLY A 52 -5.67 14.47 3.00
CA GLY A 52 -5.22 13.14 2.60
C GLY A 52 -5.63 12.08 3.62
N THR A 53 -5.34 12.33 4.90
CA THR A 53 -5.77 11.48 6.01
C THR A 53 -7.28 11.40 6.10
N LEU A 54 -8.01 12.49 5.88
CA LEU A 54 -9.48 12.47 5.88
C LEU A 54 -10.02 11.59 4.75
N ALA A 55 -9.53 11.78 3.52
CA ALA A 55 -10.01 11.04 2.34
C ALA A 55 -9.72 9.53 2.45
N TYR A 56 -8.56 9.16 3.01
CA TYR A 56 -8.10 7.77 3.11
C TYR A 56 -8.08 7.25 4.55
N PHE A 57 -8.91 7.81 5.43
CA PHE A 57 -8.91 7.45 6.85
C PHE A 57 -9.10 5.94 7.05
N VAL A 58 -10.05 5.34 6.33
CA VAL A 58 -10.36 3.91 6.43
C VAL A 58 -9.18 3.04 5.98
N PRO A 59 -8.65 3.15 4.74
CA PRO A 59 -7.47 2.39 4.33
C PRO A 59 -6.26 2.57 5.26
N LEU A 60 -5.98 3.80 5.70
CA LEU A 60 -4.87 4.08 6.62
C LEU A 60 -5.07 3.43 8.00
N SER A 61 -6.31 3.41 8.50
CA SER A 61 -6.61 2.73 9.76
C SER A 61 -6.44 1.21 9.66
N GLU A 62 -6.80 0.61 8.52
CA GLU A 62 -6.60 -0.81 8.25
C GLU A 62 -5.12 -1.17 8.12
N VAL A 63 -4.32 -0.35 7.43
CA VAL A 63 -2.86 -0.50 7.39
C VAL A 63 -2.27 -0.42 8.80
N GLY A 64 -2.73 0.52 9.64
CA GLY A 64 -2.29 0.64 11.03
C GLY A 64 -2.65 -0.59 11.87
N ARG A 65 -3.89 -1.09 11.73
CA ARG A 65 -4.39 -2.28 12.44
C ARG A 65 -3.64 -3.54 12.00
N ALA A 66 -3.46 -3.74 10.70
CA ALA A 66 -2.72 -4.88 10.14
C ALA A 66 -1.25 -4.85 10.58
N ALA A 67 -0.62 -3.68 10.54
CA ALA A 67 0.76 -3.50 11.00
C ALA A 67 0.92 -3.81 12.49
N PHE A 68 -0.02 -3.37 13.34
CA PHE A 68 -0.02 -3.71 14.77
C PHE A 68 -0.21 -5.21 15.02
N ALA A 69 -1.00 -5.88 14.18
CA ALA A 69 -1.19 -7.34 14.21
C ALA A 69 0.00 -8.13 13.62
N GLY A 70 1.04 -7.47 13.11
CA GLY A 70 2.27 -8.10 12.61
C GLY A 70 2.28 -8.42 11.11
N SER A 71 1.47 -7.70 10.30
CA SER A 71 1.57 -7.73 8.84
C SER A 71 2.95 -7.30 8.34
N GLN A 72 3.40 -7.90 7.24
CA GLN A 72 4.64 -7.54 6.55
C GLN A 72 4.54 -6.17 5.86
N SER A 73 3.33 -5.67 5.61
CA SER A 73 3.07 -4.34 5.03
C SER A 73 3.35 -3.18 6.02
N VAL A 74 3.84 -3.47 7.23
CA VAL A 74 4.18 -2.51 8.30
C VAL A 74 5.01 -1.30 7.83
N TYR A 75 5.85 -1.44 6.79
CA TYR A 75 6.63 -0.33 6.24
C TYR A 75 5.76 0.81 5.71
N LEU A 76 4.50 0.53 5.32
CA LEU A 76 3.55 1.56 4.89
C LEU A 76 3.23 2.57 6.01
N VAL A 77 3.35 2.18 7.28
CA VAL A 77 3.19 3.10 8.42
C VAL A 77 4.27 4.18 8.42
N VAL A 78 5.49 3.84 8.00
CA VAL A 78 6.60 4.80 7.91
C VAL A 78 6.70 5.47 6.53
N ALA A 79 6.05 4.96 5.50
CA ALA A 79 6.11 5.51 4.14
C ALA A 79 5.74 7.02 4.07
N PRO A 80 4.70 7.54 4.76
CA PRO A 80 4.43 8.97 4.81
C PRO A 80 5.57 9.79 5.43
N ILE A 81 6.22 9.25 6.47
CA ILE A 81 7.38 9.88 7.12
C ILE A 81 8.54 9.96 6.13
N LEU A 82 8.83 8.87 5.43
CA LEU A 82 9.87 8.81 4.41
C LEU A 82 9.61 9.79 3.26
N ALA A 83 8.37 9.84 2.75
CA ALA A 83 7.96 10.79 1.73
C ALA A 83 8.16 12.24 2.21
N GLY A 84 7.78 12.55 3.45
CA GLY A 84 8.00 13.84 4.08
C GLY A 84 9.50 14.20 4.21
N LEU A 85 10.34 13.22 4.56
CA LEU A 85 11.80 13.41 4.59
C LEU A 85 12.35 13.76 3.21
N VAL A 86 11.98 13.01 2.18
CA VAL A 86 12.42 13.30 0.79
C VAL A 86 11.90 14.66 0.34
N ALA A 87 10.63 14.99 0.64
CA ALA A 87 10.03 16.28 0.32
C ALA A 87 10.72 17.45 1.04
N SER A 88 11.28 17.23 2.25
CA SER A 88 12.01 18.27 2.99
C SER A 88 13.26 18.77 2.24
N GLY A 89 13.82 17.95 1.35
CA GLY A 89 14.86 18.37 0.40
C GLY A 89 14.41 19.43 -0.62
N TYR A 90 13.10 19.71 -0.79
CA TYR A 90 12.51 20.53 -1.87
C TYR A 90 12.08 21.95 -1.50
N VAL A 91 12.81 22.62 -0.61
CA VAL A 91 12.43 23.92 -0.03
C VAL A 91 12.27 25.11 -1.02
N ARG A 92 12.94 25.11 -2.19
CA ARG A 92 12.91 26.28 -3.11
C ARG A 92 11.63 26.34 -3.95
N ALA A 93 10.90 27.44 -4.04
CA ALA A 93 9.75 27.51 -4.95
C ALA A 93 10.19 27.61 -6.43
N PRO A 94 9.37 27.17 -7.39
CA PRO A 94 9.67 27.30 -8.82
C PRO A 94 9.66 28.76 -9.30
N ARG A 95 10.49 29.07 -10.31
CA ARG A 95 10.47 30.36 -11.05
C ARG A 95 9.44 30.32 -12.19
N GLY A 96 8.94 31.49 -12.62
CA GLY A 96 8.07 31.65 -13.80
C GLY A 96 6.62 32.05 -13.49
N ALA A 97 5.88 32.41 -14.55
CA ALA A 97 4.47 32.79 -14.49
C ALA A 97 3.62 31.66 -13.89
N ARG A 98 2.60 32.05 -13.14
CA ARG A 98 1.71 31.18 -12.37
C ARG A 98 0.28 31.39 -12.86
N ASP A 99 -0.35 30.30 -13.26
CA ASP A 99 -1.74 30.29 -13.69
C ASP A 99 -2.50 29.30 -12.81
N SER A 100 -3.48 29.80 -12.06
CA SER A 100 -4.28 28.98 -11.15
C SER A 100 -5.14 27.97 -11.87
N ASP A 101 -5.53 28.28 -13.10
CA ASP A 101 -6.48 27.49 -13.87
C ASP A 101 -5.74 26.31 -14.48
N ALA A 102 -4.53 26.54 -14.98
CA ALA A 102 -3.62 25.48 -15.42
C ALA A 102 -3.28 24.47 -14.29
N ASP A 103 -3.08 24.94 -13.05
CA ASP A 103 -2.83 24.04 -11.91
C ASP A 103 -4.04 23.14 -11.60
N TRP A 104 -5.26 23.69 -11.70
CA TRP A 104 -6.49 22.92 -11.52
C TRP A 104 -6.71 21.90 -12.63
N ILE A 105 -6.47 22.28 -13.89
CA ILE A 105 -6.55 21.37 -15.03
C ILE A 105 -5.56 20.22 -14.85
N ALA A 106 -4.31 20.50 -14.49
CA ALA A 106 -3.31 19.47 -14.24
C ALA A 106 -3.72 18.53 -13.09
N ALA A 107 -4.24 19.09 -11.99
CA ALA A 107 -4.72 18.30 -10.86
C ALA A 107 -5.91 17.39 -11.25
N LEU A 108 -6.86 17.93 -12.03
CA LEU A 108 -8.03 17.18 -12.50
C LEU A 108 -7.62 16.05 -13.46
N LEU A 109 -6.72 16.32 -14.41
CA LEU A 109 -6.21 15.31 -15.33
C LEU A 109 -5.49 14.18 -14.57
N LEU A 110 -4.66 14.53 -13.58
CA LEU A 110 -3.98 13.54 -12.75
C LEU A 110 -4.97 12.71 -11.92
N ALA A 111 -5.93 13.37 -11.26
CA ALA A 111 -6.91 12.69 -10.43
C ALA A 111 -7.85 11.82 -11.26
N VAL A 112 -8.55 12.40 -12.24
CA VAL A 112 -9.52 11.66 -13.07
C VAL A 112 -8.83 10.57 -13.88
N GLY A 113 -7.72 10.86 -14.54
CA GLY A 113 -6.97 9.86 -15.33
C GLY A 113 -6.38 8.75 -14.46
N GLY A 114 -5.80 9.12 -13.31
CA GLY A 114 -5.24 8.17 -12.36
C GLY A 114 -6.29 7.26 -11.72
N PHE A 115 -7.38 7.83 -11.20
CA PHE A 115 -8.47 7.05 -10.61
C PHE A 115 -9.22 6.22 -11.65
N ALA A 116 -9.43 6.72 -12.87
CA ALA A 116 -10.00 5.91 -13.94
C ALA A 116 -9.11 4.72 -14.30
N THR A 117 -7.78 4.92 -14.30
CA THR A 117 -6.83 3.82 -14.55
C THR A 117 -6.87 2.78 -13.43
N LEU A 118 -6.90 3.22 -12.16
CA LEU A 118 -7.03 2.31 -11.02
C LEU A 118 -8.34 1.53 -11.08
N TRP A 119 -9.45 2.22 -11.32
CA TRP A 119 -10.77 1.60 -11.45
C TRP A 119 -10.80 0.55 -12.56
N LEU A 120 -10.20 0.84 -13.73
CA LEU A 120 -10.10 -0.14 -14.83
C LEU A 120 -9.24 -1.35 -14.46
N ILE A 121 -8.17 -1.18 -13.67
CA ILE A 121 -7.33 -2.28 -13.22
C ILE A 121 -8.08 -3.14 -12.19
N GLU A 122 -8.77 -2.52 -11.24
CA GLU A 122 -9.56 -3.19 -10.21
C GLU A 122 -10.73 -3.96 -10.80
N ASP A 123 -11.37 -3.44 -11.84
CA ASP A 123 -12.45 -4.12 -12.55
C ASP A 123 -11.94 -5.31 -13.37
N ARG A 124 -10.81 -5.16 -14.07
CA ARG A 124 -10.25 -6.25 -14.89
C ARG A 124 -9.56 -7.35 -14.08
N LEU A 125 -8.81 -6.98 -13.05
CA LEU A 125 -7.94 -7.86 -12.28
C LEU A 125 -8.14 -7.65 -10.77
N PRO A 126 -9.35 -7.83 -10.22
CA PRO A 126 -9.65 -7.57 -8.81
C PRO A 126 -8.73 -8.31 -7.84
N THR A 127 -8.41 -9.58 -8.12
CA THR A 127 -7.51 -10.36 -7.26
C THR A 127 -6.09 -9.84 -7.26
N MET A 128 -5.57 -9.45 -8.43
CA MET A 128 -4.23 -8.87 -8.50
C MET A 128 -4.19 -7.46 -7.89
N ALA A 129 -5.24 -6.67 -8.09
CA ALA A 129 -5.37 -5.33 -7.52
C ALA A 129 -5.42 -5.37 -5.99
N ALA A 130 -6.19 -6.31 -5.43
CA ALA A 130 -6.23 -6.59 -4.00
C ALA A 130 -4.87 -7.04 -3.47
N LEU A 131 -4.22 -7.99 -4.15
CA LEU A 131 -2.89 -8.48 -3.78
C LEU A 131 -1.81 -7.38 -3.81
N TRP A 132 -1.86 -6.48 -4.80
CA TRP A 132 -0.95 -5.34 -4.88
C TRP A 132 -1.31 -4.21 -3.91
N HIS A 133 -2.50 -4.22 -3.30
CA HIS A 133 -3.09 -3.10 -2.58
C HIS A 133 -3.09 -1.80 -3.42
N THR A 134 -3.72 -1.84 -4.60
CA THR A 134 -3.81 -0.67 -5.51
C THR A 134 -4.40 0.57 -4.85
N ASP A 135 -5.22 0.41 -3.81
CA ASP A 135 -5.74 1.49 -2.96
C ASP A 135 -4.64 2.44 -2.44
N ASN A 136 -3.45 1.92 -2.15
CA ASN A 136 -2.31 2.72 -1.70
C ASN A 136 -1.81 3.70 -2.78
N ILE A 137 -1.97 3.35 -4.06
CA ILE A 137 -1.65 4.23 -5.20
C ILE A 137 -2.64 5.38 -5.25
N GLY A 138 -3.92 5.12 -4.96
CA GLY A 138 -4.97 6.13 -4.87
C GLY A 138 -4.62 7.26 -3.92
N LEU A 139 -4.08 6.93 -2.73
CA LEU A 139 -3.62 7.92 -1.75
C LEU A 139 -2.54 8.84 -2.33
N ILE A 140 -1.58 8.28 -3.06
CA ILE A 140 -0.49 9.06 -3.67
C ILE A 140 -1.04 10.00 -4.74
N LEU A 141 -1.92 9.50 -5.62
CA LEU A 141 -2.56 10.30 -6.64
C LEU A 141 -3.36 11.46 -6.02
N TRP A 142 -4.12 11.16 -4.97
CA TRP A 142 -4.90 12.15 -4.22
C TRP A 142 -4.02 13.24 -3.60
N VAL A 143 -2.96 12.85 -2.90
CA VAL A 143 -2.03 13.78 -2.25
C VAL A 143 -1.27 14.61 -3.30
N ALA A 144 -0.88 14.00 -4.42
CA ALA A 144 -0.23 14.70 -5.53
C ALA A 144 -1.18 15.73 -6.15
N ALA A 145 -2.41 15.34 -6.52
CA ALA A 145 -3.41 16.23 -7.11
C ALA A 145 -3.79 17.38 -6.17
N SER A 146 -4.06 17.07 -4.90
CA SER A 146 -4.31 18.08 -3.85
C SER A 146 -3.13 19.02 -3.68
N GLY A 147 -1.91 18.47 -3.71
CA GLY A 147 -0.67 19.22 -3.69
C GLY A 147 -0.54 20.16 -4.90
N MET A 148 -0.98 19.76 -6.10
CA MET A 148 -0.91 20.61 -7.30
C MET A 148 -1.81 21.84 -7.12
N VAL A 149 -3.00 21.64 -6.56
CA VAL A 149 -3.90 22.74 -6.21
C VAL A 149 -3.29 23.63 -5.12
N VAL A 150 -2.70 23.08 -4.05
CA VAL A 150 -2.23 23.91 -2.91
C VAL A 150 -0.88 24.60 -3.17
N PHE A 151 0.06 23.92 -3.85
CA PHE A 151 1.44 24.35 -4.05
C PHE A 151 1.83 24.68 -5.49
N SER A 152 0.92 24.53 -6.46
CA SER A 152 1.14 24.58 -7.91
C SER A 152 1.72 23.29 -8.49
N ALA A 153 1.24 22.91 -9.68
CA ALA A 153 1.65 21.72 -10.41
C ALA A 153 3.16 21.70 -10.65
N ARG A 154 3.79 22.84 -10.94
CA ARG A 154 5.24 22.92 -11.16
C ARG A 154 6.04 22.54 -9.91
N HIS A 155 5.55 22.87 -8.71
CA HIS A 155 6.24 22.52 -7.48
C HIS A 155 6.17 21.01 -7.22
N ILE A 156 4.97 20.45 -7.37
CA ILE A 156 4.70 19.02 -7.23
C ILE A 156 5.50 18.22 -8.26
N LEU A 157 5.47 18.59 -9.54
CA LEU A 157 6.26 17.90 -10.58
C LEU A 157 7.76 17.96 -10.31
N ARG A 158 8.26 19.04 -9.68
CA ARG A 158 9.68 19.08 -9.28
C ARG A 158 10.01 18.02 -8.23
N MET A 159 9.06 17.69 -7.35
CA MET A 159 9.17 16.64 -6.34
C MET A 159 9.04 15.23 -6.92
N TRP A 160 9.35 15.01 -8.21
CA TRP A 160 9.19 13.72 -8.88
C TRP A 160 9.82 12.53 -8.14
N HIS A 161 10.91 12.72 -7.38
CA HIS A 161 11.50 11.64 -6.58
C HIS A 161 10.58 11.18 -5.44
N VAL A 162 9.80 12.08 -4.84
CA VAL A 162 8.79 11.74 -3.82
C VAL A 162 7.71 10.86 -4.44
N TRP A 163 7.24 11.25 -5.64
CA TRP A 163 6.17 10.53 -6.33
C TRP A 163 6.63 9.18 -6.88
N VAL A 164 7.84 9.11 -7.45
CA VAL A 164 8.44 7.84 -7.89
C VAL A 164 8.68 6.91 -6.70
N LEU A 165 9.22 7.43 -5.59
CA LEU A 165 9.38 6.63 -4.37
C LEU A 165 8.02 6.13 -3.87
N GLY A 166 7.02 7.01 -3.81
CA GLY A 166 5.66 6.62 -3.44
C GLY A 166 5.11 5.52 -4.34
N LEU A 167 5.18 5.68 -5.66
CA LEU A 167 4.66 4.71 -6.63
C LEU A 167 5.38 3.36 -6.56
N ILE A 168 6.66 3.33 -6.19
CA ILE A 168 7.41 2.09 -5.95
C ILE A 168 6.98 1.43 -4.63
N LEU A 169 6.67 2.24 -3.61
CA LEU A 169 6.34 1.76 -2.27
C LEU A 169 4.86 1.42 -2.06
N ALA A 170 3.95 2.01 -2.84
CA ALA A 170 2.51 1.80 -2.67
C ALA A 170 2.09 0.35 -2.95
N PRO A 171 2.53 -0.28 -4.05
CA PRO A 171 2.32 -1.71 -4.23
C PRO A 171 3.10 -2.49 -3.17
N VAL A 172 2.42 -3.35 -2.43
CA VAL A 172 3.03 -4.08 -1.30
C VAL A 172 3.82 -5.30 -1.77
N MET A 173 3.40 -5.92 -2.88
CA MET A 173 4.01 -7.16 -3.38
C MET A 173 5.51 -7.09 -3.66
N PRO A 174 6.07 -6.05 -4.32
CA PRO A 174 7.51 -5.97 -4.50
C PRO A 174 8.30 -6.02 -3.19
N PHE A 175 7.79 -5.38 -2.14
CA PHE A 175 8.40 -5.44 -0.82
C PHE A 175 8.31 -6.86 -0.22
N MET A 176 7.12 -7.46 -0.24
CA MET A 176 6.90 -8.81 0.29
C MET A 176 7.71 -9.90 -0.44
N LEU A 177 7.85 -9.78 -1.77
CA LEU A 177 8.68 -10.70 -2.56
C LEU A 177 10.16 -10.57 -2.18
N VAL A 178 10.66 -9.34 -1.97
CA VAL A 178 12.05 -9.12 -1.51
C VAL A 178 12.26 -9.69 -0.12
N THR A 179 11.32 -9.48 0.81
CA THR A 179 11.43 -10.04 2.17
C THR A 179 11.35 -11.56 2.19
N ALA A 180 10.58 -12.17 1.28
CA ALA A 180 10.54 -13.61 1.11
C ALA A 180 11.88 -14.18 0.64
N GLN A 181 12.62 -13.49 -0.26
CA GLN A 181 13.98 -13.91 -0.63
C GLN A 181 14.98 -13.90 0.55
N PHE A 182 14.65 -13.19 1.64
CA PHE A 182 15.42 -13.15 2.88
C PHE A 182 14.79 -13.99 4.00
N GLY A 183 13.86 -14.90 3.67
CA GLY A 183 13.28 -15.88 4.59
C GLY A 183 12.06 -15.42 5.39
N GLY A 184 11.45 -14.28 5.07
CA GLY A 184 10.15 -13.89 5.67
C GLY A 184 10.17 -13.59 7.18
N THR A 185 11.36 -13.49 7.78
CA THR A 185 11.52 -13.23 9.22
C THR A 185 11.26 -11.76 9.55
N ASP A 186 10.89 -11.47 10.81
CA ASP A 186 10.70 -10.08 11.28
C ASP A 186 11.97 -9.24 11.09
N THR A 187 13.14 -9.85 11.28
CA THR A 187 14.44 -9.19 11.07
C THR A 187 14.64 -8.85 9.60
N ALA A 188 14.35 -9.77 8.68
CA ALA A 188 14.45 -9.52 7.24
C ALA A 188 13.50 -8.40 6.77
N ILE A 189 12.27 -8.39 7.29
CA ILE A 189 11.28 -7.34 7.01
C ILE A 189 11.79 -5.99 7.53
N ALA A 190 12.26 -5.92 8.78
CA ALA A 190 12.76 -4.69 9.37
C ALA A 190 14.02 -4.16 8.68
N MET A 191 14.95 -5.04 8.27
CA MET A 191 16.15 -4.66 7.50
C MET A 191 15.81 -4.14 6.11
N THR A 192 14.84 -4.74 5.43
CA THR A 192 14.35 -4.25 4.14
C THR A 192 13.70 -2.87 4.30
N ALA A 193 12.86 -2.67 5.32
CA ALA A 193 12.29 -1.36 5.63
C ALA A 193 13.36 -0.31 5.99
N ALA A 194 14.37 -0.68 6.77
CA ALA A 194 15.52 0.17 7.10
C ALA A 194 16.32 0.59 5.86
N SER A 195 16.41 -0.28 4.85
CA SER A 195 17.04 0.01 3.56
C SER A 195 16.24 1.07 2.79
N LEU A 196 14.91 1.00 2.81
CA LEU A 196 14.04 2.06 2.27
C LEU A 196 14.23 3.39 3.01
N GLY A 197 14.35 3.34 4.34
CA GLY A 197 14.69 4.51 5.16
C GLY A 197 16.02 5.15 4.75
N SER A 198 17.04 4.32 4.49
CA SER A 198 18.36 4.77 4.05
C SER A 198 18.32 5.41 2.65
N LEU A 199 17.53 4.85 1.73
CA LEU A 199 17.27 5.46 0.43
C LEU A 199 16.60 6.83 0.59
N ALA A 200 15.63 6.97 1.51
CA ALA A 200 14.99 8.24 1.80
C ALA A 200 15.98 9.28 2.37
N VAL A 201 16.89 8.88 3.28
CA VAL A 201 17.97 9.76 3.77
C VAL A 201 18.87 10.24 2.62
N TYR A 202 19.26 9.34 1.73
CA TYR A 202 20.06 9.67 0.56
C TYR A 202 19.38 10.71 -0.33
N LEU A 203 18.06 10.58 -0.54
CA LEU A 203 17.28 11.52 -1.36
C LEU A 203 17.01 12.85 -0.62
N ALA A 204 16.77 12.82 0.68
CA ALA A 204 16.49 13.98 1.52
C ALA A 204 17.72 14.91 1.66
N THR A 205 18.92 14.33 1.80
CA THR A 205 20.18 15.07 2.08
C THR A 205 20.84 15.70 0.84
N ARG A 206 20.10 15.81 -0.27
CA ARG A 206 20.57 16.41 -1.54
C ARG A 206 21.04 17.87 -1.48
N PHE A 207 20.75 18.57 -0.38
CA PHE A 207 21.26 19.92 -0.14
C PHE A 207 22.73 19.93 0.31
N THR A 208 23.32 18.76 0.53
CA THR A 208 24.74 18.58 0.87
C THR A 208 25.53 18.02 -0.30
N ASP A 209 26.86 18.16 -0.28
CA ASP A 209 27.75 17.55 -1.26
C ASP A 209 27.65 16.02 -1.26
N MET A 210 27.94 15.39 -2.40
CA MET A 210 27.79 13.94 -2.60
C MET A 210 28.49 13.10 -1.51
N ARG A 211 29.69 13.50 -1.08
CA ARG A 211 30.44 12.79 -0.02
C ARG A 211 29.70 12.79 1.32
N ARG A 212 29.12 13.94 1.71
CA ARG A 212 28.37 14.08 2.98
C ARG A 212 27.05 13.32 2.92
N ARG A 213 26.38 13.36 1.77
CA ARG A 213 25.17 12.59 1.49
C ARG A 213 25.40 11.09 1.60
N LEU A 214 26.49 10.58 1.00
CA LEU A 214 26.89 9.16 1.16
C LEU A 214 27.23 8.83 2.61
N LEU A 215 27.97 9.69 3.32
CA LEU A 215 28.27 9.51 4.74
C LEU A 215 27.00 9.42 5.59
N CYS A 216 26.02 10.32 5.38
CA CYS A 216 24.74 10.28 6.08
C CYS A 216 23.97 8.99 5.80
N THR A 217 24.02 8.50 4.55
CA THR A 217 23.37 7.26 4.14
C THR A 217 24.02 6.05 4.82
N VAL A 218 25.34 5.96 4.79
CA VAL A 218 26.10 4.88 5.47
C VAL A 218 25.88 4.91 6.98
N ALA A 219 25.90 6.10 7.60
CA ALA A 219 25.59 6.26 9.01
C ALA A 219 24.15 5.80 9.32
N ASN A 220 23.18 6.11 8.46
CA ASN A 220 21.81 5.63 8.61
C ASN A 220 21.73 4.12 8.52
N VAL A 221 22.36 3.49 7.52
CA VAL A 221 22.38 2.03 7.38
C VAL A 221 22.93 1.38 8.65
N ALA A 222 24.07 1.85 9.17
CA ALA A 222 24.66 1.32 10.38
C ALA A 222 23.77 1.51 11.61
N LEU A 223 23.18 2.69 11.80
CA LEU A 223 22.29 2.96 12.94
C LEU A 223 20.98 2.18 12.85
N SER A 224 20.36 2.11 11.68
CA SER A 224 19.12 1.37 11.46
C SER A 224 19.34 -0.14 11.63
N ALA A 225 20.42 -0.71 11.06
CA ALA A 225 20.77 -2.11 11.26
C ALA A 225 21.02 -2.43 12.74
N THR A 226 21.75 -1.54 13.43
CA THR A 226 21.96 -1.66 14.90
C THR A 226 20.63 -1.63 15.65
N ALA A 227 19.72 -0.72 15.29
CA ALA A 227 18.40 -0.65 15.91
C ALA A 227 17.58 -1.93 15.67
N VAL A 228 17.63 -2.51 14.47
CA VAL A 228 16.95 -3.79 14.18
C VAL A 228 17.52 -4.91 15.06
N LEU A 229 18.84 -5.05 15.14
CA LEU A 229 19.49 -6.10 15.92
C LEU A 229 19.22 -5.96 17.44
N LEU A 230 19.15 -4.73 17.95
CA LEU A 230 18.82 -4.46 19.35
C LEU A 230 17.33 -4.67 19.69
N LEU A 231 16.46 -4.67 18.68
CA LEU A 231 15.00 -4.78 18.83
C LEU A 231 14.45 -6.10 18.27
N VAL A 232 15.30 -7.12 18.08
CA VAL A 232 14.91 -8.40 17.48
C VAL A 232 13.78 -9.11 18.24
N ASP A 233 13.76 -9.01 19.56
CA ASP A 233 12.74 -9.61 20.43
C ASP A 233 11.50 -8.72 20.63
N THR A 234 11.45 -7.55 19.98
CA THR A 234 10.33 -6.62 20.07
C THR A 234 9.35 -6.83 18.92
N SER A 235 8.10 -6.38 19.06
CA SER A 235 7.13 -6.43 17.96
C SER A 235 7.67 -5.76 16.69
N LEU A 236 7.41 -6.39 15.54
CA LEU A 236 7.80 -5.91 14.21
C LEU A 236 7.43 -4.43 14.00
N TYR A 237 6.23 -4.04 14.45
CA TYR A 237 5.73 -2.68 14.40
C TYR A 237 6.68 -1.64 15.02
N VAL A 238 7.12 -1.89 16.26
CA VAL A 238 8.02 -0.99 16.99
C VAL A 238 9.41 -0.97 16.33
N CYS A 239 9.91 -2.16 15.95
CA CYS A 239 11.19 -2.29 15.29
C CYS A 239 11.25 -1.46 13.99
N VAL A 240 10.22 -1.54 13.14
CA VAL A 240 10.14 -0.78 11.88
C VAL A 240 9.97 0.72 12.11
N ILE A 241 9.11 1.14 13.05
CA ILE A 241 8.94 2.57 13.36
C ILE A 241 10.26 3.19 13.81
N ILE A 242 11.04 2.49 14.63
CA ILE A 242 12.31 3.00 15.12
C ILE A 242 13.36 2.97 14.01
N SER A 243 13.60 1.80 13.41
CA SER A 243 14.71 1.58 12.46
C SER A 243 14.50 2.27 11.11
N ALA A 244 13.28 2.28 10.58
CA ALA A 244 12.94 2.84 9.27
C ALA A 244 12.20 4.18 9.35
N GLY A 245 11.65 4.57 10.51
CA GLY A 245 11.02 5.87 10.71
C GLY A 245 11.92 6.85 11.48
N ALA A 246 12.11 6.62 12.77
CA ALA A 246 12.76 7.55 13.69
C ALA A 246 14.24 7.78 13.37
N VAL A 247 15.01 6.71 13.11
CA VAL A 247 16.45 6.80 12.81
C VAL A 247 16.71 7.67 11.57
N PRO A 248 16.07 7.43 10.40
CA PRO A 248 16.17 8.33 9.24
C PRO A 248 15.85 9.79 9.54
N VAL A 249 14.80 10.06 10.33
CA VAL A 249 14.44 11.43 10.72
C VAL A 249 15.57 12.09 11.51
N VAL A 250 16.12 11.40 12.51
CA VAL A 250 17.22 11.91 13.34
C VAL A 250 18.46 12.20 12.49
N VAL A 251 18.82 11.30 11.57
CA VAL A 251 19.97 11.48 10.68
C VAL A 251 19.79 12.70 9.77
N VAL A 252 18.61 12.86 9.15
CA VAL A 252 18.32 14.02 8.28
C VAL A 252 18.32 15.32 9.07
N LEU A 253 17.75 15.33 10.29
CA LEU A 253 17.77 16.50 11.17
C LEU A 253 19.21 16.86 11.59
N ALA A 254 20.04 15.88 11.93
CA ALA A 254 21.45 16.09 12.25
C ALA A 254 22.22 16.65 11.04
N ALA A 255 22.02 16.08 9.85
CA ALA A 255 22.60 16.57 8.60
C ALA A 255 22.19 18.03 8.33
N HIS A 256 20.92 18.38 8.53
CA HIS A 256 20.43 19.76 8.42
C HIS A 256 21.06 20.71 9.43
N ARG A 257 21.36 20.25 10.65
CA ARG A 257 22.03 21.07 11.68
C ARG A 257 23.50 21.30 11.33
N LEU A 258 24.20 20.25 10.88
CA LEU A 258 25.62 20.29 10.53
C LEU A 258 25.89 21.04 9.22
N ALA A 259 24.93 21.05 8.28
CA ALA A 259 25.05 21.75 7.01
C ALA A 259 24.77 23.26 7.08
N ARG A 260 24.44 23.82 8.25
CA ARG A 260 24.25 25.27 8.41
C ARG A 260 25.59 26.00 8.28
N THR A 261 25.90 26.47 7.08
CA THR A 261 26.88 27.54 6.88
C THR A 261 26.38 28.86 7.53
N PRO A 262 27.29 29.73 8.01
CA PRO A 262 26.92 31.01 8.60
C PRO A 262 26.12 31.84 7.60
N ALA A 263 25.11 32.55 8.10
CA ALA A 263 24.20 33.40 7.36
C ALA A 263 24.93 34.33 6.37
N GLY A 264 24.98 33.94 5.09
CA GLY A 264 25.57 34.73 4.01
C GLY A 264 24.63 34.97 2.83
N ASP A 265 23.72 34.04 2.55
CA ASP A 265 22.81 34.13 1.40
C ASP A 265 21.34 34.12 1.84
N THR A 266 20.93 35.16 2.56
CA THR A 266 19.51 35.57 2.69
C THR A 266 18.94 36.20 1.41
N SER A 267 19.51 35.85 0.25
CA SER A 267 18.89 36.03 -1.07
C SER A 267 18.16 34.76 -1.54
N ALA A 268 17.57 34.00 -0.60
CA ALA A 268 16.39 33.20 -0.92
C ALA A 268 15.28 34.19 -1.25
N ALA A 269 15.31 34.72 -2.48
CA ALA A 269 14.28 35.56 -3.06
C ALA A 269 12.94 34.99 -2.63
N ALA A 270 12.18 35.80 -1.88
CA ALA A 270 10.92 35.46 -1.27
C ALA A 270 9.95 34.99 -2.35
N ALA A 271 10.02 33.72 -2.67
CA ALA A 271 9.17 33.13 -3.66
C ALA A 271 7.84 32.90 -2.96
N SER A 272 6.96 33.90 -3.10
CA SER A 272 5.61 33.85 -2.58
C SER A 272 4.94 32.57 -3.06
N LEU A 273 4.18 31.86 -2.24
CA LEU A 273 3.31 30.80 -2.72
C LEU A 273 2.12 31.39 -3.49
N PRO A 274 1.48 30.64 -4.41
CA PRO A 274 0.30 31.13 -5.11
C PRO A 274 -0.80 31.48 -4.10
N HIS A 275 -1.40 32.67 -4.23
CA HIS A 275 -2.60 33.02 -3.47
C HIS A 275 -3.76 32.19 -4.01
N ARG A 276 -4.31 31.31 -3.17
CA ARG A 276 -5.44 30.45 -3.54
C ARG A 276 -6.73 31.06 -3.02
N ARG A 277 -7.75 31.08 -3.87
CA ARG A 277 -9.10 31.48 -3.48
C ARG A 277 -9.62 30.47 -2.45
N VAL A 278 -10.36 30.95 -1.44
CA VAL A 278 -10.98 30.10 -0.39
C VAL A 278 -11.81 28.96 -0.99
N ARG A 279 -12.45 29.21 -2.14
CA ARG A 279 -13.21 28.21 -2.91
C ARG A 279 -12.41 26.95 -3.24
N SER A 280 -11.10 27.07 -3.50
CA SER A 280 -10.25 25.90 -3.80
C SER A 280 -10.09 25.00 -2.58
N TYR A 281 -9.90 25.58 -1.39
CA TYR A 281 -9.80 24.81 -0.15
C TYR A 281 -11.13 24.13 0.20
N VAL A 282 -12.25 24.84 0.03
CA VAL A 282 -13.60 24.28 0.24
C VAL A 282 -13.85 23.10 -0.71
N ALA A 283 -13.51 23.25 -2.00
CA ALA A 283 -13.67 22.18 -2.99
C ALA A 283 -12.85 20.93 -2.62
N LEU A 284 -11.60 21.09 -2.15
CA LEU A 284 -10.76 19.97 -1.71
C LEU A 284 -11.32 19.29 -0.45
N VAL A 285 -11.85 20.04 0.51
CA VAL A 285 -12.48 19.46 1.71
C VAL A 285 -13.74 18.68 1.36
N LEU A 286 -14.59 19.21 0.47
CA LEU A 286 -15.79 18.51 0.00
C LEU A 286 -15.42 17.23 -0.76
N ALA A 287 -14.42 17.30 -1.63
CA ALA A 287 -13.95 16.14 -2.38
C ALA A 287 -13.29 15.10 -1.46
N ALA A 288 -12.55 15.51 -0.42
CA ALA A 288 -12.03 14.60 0.60
C ALA A 288 -13.15 13.91 1.38
N GLY A 289 -14.22 14.65 1.72
CA GLY A 289 -15.42 14.08 2.35
C GLY A 289 -16.14 13.09 1.44
N ALA A 290 -16.22 13.35 0.14
CA ALA A 290 -16.77 12.41 -0.84
C ALA A 290 -15.91 11.14 -0.94
N MET A 291 -14.59 11.26 -0.98
CA MET A 291 -13.66 10.11 -0.99
C MET A 291 -13.80 9.28 0.29
N LEU A 292 -13.84 9.93 1.46
CA LEU A 292 -14.10 9.26 2.72
C LEU A 292 -15.43 8.48 2.67
N TRP A 293 -16.49 9.09 2.11
CA TRP A 293 -17.78 8.44 1.99
C TRP A 293 -17.75 7.21 1.07
N VAL A 294 -16.97 7.26 -0.02
CA VAL A 294 -16.73 6.11 -0.91
C VAL A 294 -15.98 4.99 -0.21
N HIS A 295 -15.00 5.32 0.65
CA HIS A 295 -14.22 4.34 1.42
C HIS A 295 -14.88 3.91 2.74
N LEU A 296 -16.03 4.48 3.10
CA LEU A 296 -16.73 4.19 4.35
C LEU A 296 -17.35 2.78 4.47
N PRO A 297 -17.61 2.01 3.40
CA PRO A 297 -17.95 0.59 3.51
C PRO A 297 -16.77 -0.18 4.12
N VAL A 298 -16.61 -0.10 5.44
CA VAL A 298 -15.62 -0.86 6.20
C VAL A 298 -16.06 -2.31 6.14
N PRO A 299 -15.26 -3.22 5.53
CA PRO A 299 -15.50 -4.65 5.69
C PRO A 299 -15.46 -4.91 7.19
N ARG A 300 -16.59 -5.32 7.78
CA ARG A 300 -16.61 -5.70 9.20
C ARG A 300 -15.52 -6.74 9.40
N SER A 301 -14.71 -6.59 10.46
CA SER A 301 -13.68 -7.57 10.82
C SER A 301 -14.31 -8.96 10.71
N GLN A 302 -13.81 -9.76 9.76
CA GLN A 302 -14.35 -11.08 9.52
C GLN A 302 -14.22 -11.84 10.83
N VAL A 303 -15.36 -12.23 11.41
CA VAL A 303 -15.37 -13.13 12.55
C VAL A 303 -14.82 -14.44 12.03
N ILE A 304 -13.61 -14.79 12.43
CA ILE A 304 -12.97 -16.02 12.00
C ILE A 304 -13.62 -17.16 12.77
N GLU A 305 -14.25 -18.06 12.04
CA GLU A 305 -14.86 -19.23 12.62
C GLU A 305 -13.81 -20.13 13.28
N SER A 306 -14.11 -20.65 14.48
CA SER A 306 -13.21 -21.56 15.19
C SER A 306 -13.62 -23.01 14.96
N VAL A 307 -12.64 -23.87 14.66
CA VAL A 307 -12.80 -25.31 14.39
C VAL A 307 -12.08 -26.13 15.47
N PRO A 308 -12.51 -27.38 15.78
CA PRO A 308 -11.78 -28.26 16.69
C PRO A 308 -10.31 -28.49 16.25
N VAL A 309 -9.38 -28.58 17.19
CA VAL A 309 -7.94 -28.71 16.90
C VAL A 309 -7.63 -29.98 16.08
N ASP A 310 -8.42 -31.03 16.29
CA ASP A 310 -8.29 -32.34 15.68
C ASP A 310 -9.13 -32.52 14.40
N TRP A 311 -9.67 -31.43 13.83
CA TRP A 311 -10.58 -31.51 12.67
C TRP A 311 -10.00 -32.26 11.47
N MET A 312 -8.68 -32.22 11.26
CA MET A 312 -8.01 -32.97 10.19
C MET A 312 -8.12 -34.49 10.41
N ALA A 313 -7.98 -34.93 11.67
CA ALA A 313 -8.16 -36.34 12.03
C ALA A 313 -9.63 -36.74 11.93
N THR A 314 -10.56 -35.89 12.40
CA THR A 314 -12.01 -36.13 12.30
C THR A 314 -12.49 -36.19 10.85
N THR A 315 -11.87 -35.44 9.96
CA THR A 315 -12.16 -35.46 8.52
C THR A 315 -11.46 -36.58 7.76
N ALA A 316 -10.60 -37.36 8.42
CA ALA A 316 -9.78 -38.41 7.80
C ALA A 316 -8.92 -37.88 6.64
N LEU A 317 -8.29 -36.71 6.84
CA LEU A 317 -7.33 -36.15 5.91
C LEU A 317 -5.96 -36.79 6.12
N ASP A 318 -5.46 -37.49 5.11
CA ASP A 318 -4.12 -38.09 5.12
C ASP A 318 -3.10 -37.11 4.52
N PRO A 319 -2.03 -36.74 5.26
CA PRO A 319 -0.99 -35.86 4.72
C PRO A 319 -0.22 -36.57 3.61
N VAL A 320 0.02 -35.84 2.52
CA VAL A 320 0.69 -36.34 1.31
C VAL A 320 2.06 -35.67 1.14
N GLU A 321 2.12 -34.34 1.27
CA GLU A 321 3.29 -33.55 0.92
C GLU A 321 3.33 -32.26 1.76
N ASN A 322 4.54 -31.79 2.08
CA ASN A 322 4.76 -30.52 2.76
C ASN A 322 5.52 -29.57 1.82
N PHE A 323 5.17 -28.28 1.87
CA PHE A 323 5.77 -27.24 1.04
C PHE A 323 6.47 -26.20 1.91
N ASP A 324 7.78 -26.35 2.06
CA ASP A 324 8.58 -25.54 3.00
C ASP A 324 8.70 -24.07 2.59
N PHE A 325 8.53 -23.75 1.30
CA PHE A 325 8.64 -22.38 0.77
C PHE A 325 7.66 -21.41 1.44
N ILE A 326 6.56 -21.89 2.03
CA ILE A 326 5.57 -21.02 2.65
C ILE A 326 6.16 -20.22 3.83
N THR A 327 7.20 -20.74 4.46
CA THR A 327 7.84 -20.09 5.61
C THR A 327 8.45 -18.74 5.24
N ASP A 328 8.95 -18.64 4.00
CA ASP A 328 9.48 -17.40 3.42
C ASP A 328 8.39 -16.33 3.22
N PHE A 329 7.13 -16.74 3.03
CA PHE A 329 6.02 -15.81 2.75
C PHE A 329 5.19 -15.52 3.99
N VAL A 330 4.72 -16.53 4.72
CA VAL A 330 3.77 -16.36 5.82
C VAL A 330 4.47 -16.34 7.19
N GLY A 331 5.77 -16.66 7.23
CA GLY A 331 6.60 -16.57 8.42
C GLY A 331 7.24 -17.89 8.83
N PRO A 332 8.26 -17.84 9.70
CA PRO A 332 9.08 -19.01 10.03
C PRO A 332 8.29 -20.15 10.71
N ASP A 333 7.21 -19.82 11.42
CA ASP A 333 6.35 -20.79 12.11
C ASP A 333 5.17 -21.26 11.25
N ALA A 334 5.13 -20.88 9.97
CA ALA A 334 4.07 -21.28 9.06
C ALA A 334 4.32 -22.68 8.48
N THR A 335 3.25 -23.44 8.23
CA THR A 335 3.32 -24.75 7.56
C THR A 335 2.38 -24.79 6.39
N PHE A 336 2.75 -25.49 5.32
CA PHE A 336 1.87 -25.75 4.19
C PHE A 336 1.89 -27.24 3.89
N THR A 337 0.78 -27.92 4.19
CA THR A 337 0.63 -29.35 3.98
C THR A 337 -0.51 -29.64 3.01
N ARG A 338 -0.25 -30.50 2.04
CA ARG A 338 -1.25 -31.10 1.15
C ARG A 338 -1.75 -32.40 1.73
N TYR A 339 -3.07 -32.53 1.76
CA TYR A 339 -3.79 -33.71 2.21
C TYR A 339 -4.57 -34.34 1.05
N ARG A 340 -4.71 -35.65 1.09
CA ARG A 340 -5.59 -36.37 0.18
C ARG A 340 -7.04 -36.16 0.60
N ALA A 341 -7.89 -35.69 -0.31
CA ALA A 341 -9.31 -35.54 -0.02
C ALA A 341 -10.00 -36.91 0.07
N PRO A 342 -10.75 -37.22 1.14
CA PRO A 342 -11.44 -38.49 1.27
C PRO A 342 -12.63 -38.54 0.31
N GLY A 343 -12.59 -39.46 -0.65
CA GLY A 343 -13.55 -39.54 -1.76
C GLY A 343 -13.10 -38.83 -3.04
N GLY A 344 -11.95 -38.14 -3.03
CA GLY A 344 -11.36 -37.46 -4.19
C GLY A 344 -10.61 -38.37 -5.17
N ALA A 345 -10.77 -39.68 -5.06
CA ALA A 345 -10.19 -40.70 -5.95
C ALA A 345 -11.08 -40.97 -7.20
N GLY A 346 -11.94 -40.01 -7.55
CA GLY A 346 -12.68 -40.03 -8.80
C GLY A 346 -11.77 -39.71 -9.99
N GLU A 347 -12.40 -39.55 -11.16
CA GLU A 347 -11.73 -39.19 -12.42
C GLU A 347 -10.98 -37.86 -12.39
N TYR A 348 -11.38 -36.97 -11.47
CA TYR A 348 -10.76 -35.68 -11.21
C TYR A 348 -10.16 -35.71 -9.81
N GLN A 349 -8.83 -35.64 -9.73
CA GLN A 349 -8.16 -35.68 -8.45
C GLN A 349 -8.47 -34.43 -7.64
N THR A 350 -8.94 -34.60 -6.41
CA THR A 350 -9.18 -33.52 -5.45
C THR A 350 -8.23 -33.65 -4.26
N VAL A 351 -7.63 -32.52 -3.86
CA VAL A 351 -6.71 -32.43 -2.72
C VAL A 351 -7.13 -31.27 -1.81
N VAL A 352 -6.67 -31.31 -0.56
CA VAL A 352 -6.90 -30.25 0.42
C VAL A 352 -5.56 -29.70 0.86
N ASP A 353 -5.36 -28.43 0.59
CA ASP A 353 -4.12 -27.70 0.86
C ASP A 353 -4.36 -26.79 2.07
N VAL A 354 -3.57 -26.96 3.14
CA VAL A 354 -3.73 -26.21 4.40
C VAL A 354 -2.46 -25.42 4.69
N ILE A 355 -2.58 -24.09 4.68
CA ILE A 355 -1.55 -23.17 5.18
C ILE A 355 -1.91 -22.82 6.62
N SER A 356 -1.02 -23.09 7.58
CA SER A 356 -1.20 -22.76 9.00
C SER A 356 -0.21 -21.70 9.43
N SER A 357 -0.62 -20.74 10.24
CA SER A 357 0.23 -19.68 10.80
C SER A 357 -0.27 -19.25 12.18
N PRO A 358 0.62 -18.93 13.14
CA PRO A 358 0.21 -18.32 14.40
C PRO A 358 -0.24 -16.85 14.23
N ASN A 359 0.10 -16.21 13.10
CA ASN A 359 -0.21 -14.80 12.85
C ASN A 359 -1.21 -14.67 11.69
N LEU A 360 -2.42 -14.23 12.04
CA LEU A 360 -3.50 -13.96 11.08
C LEU A 360 -3.12 -12.89 10.05
N ALA A 361 -2.50 -11.79 10.48
CA ALA A 361 -2.20 -10.67 9.59
C ALA A 361 -1.23 -11.10 8.47
N ARG A 362 -0.24 -11.93 8.79
CA ARG A 362 0.67 -12.51 7.78
C ARG A 362 -0.03 -13.47 6.83
N LEU A 363 -1.04 -14.20 7.30
CA LEU A 363 -1.85 -15.07 6.43
C LEU A 363 -2.74 -14.24 5.49
N GLN A 364 -3.28 -13.12 6.00
CA GLN A 364 -4.12 -12.18 5.26
C GLN A 364 -3.34 -11.34 4.26
N ASP A 365 -2.06 -11.05 4.50
CA ASP A 365 -1.17 -10.39 3.53
C ASP A 365 -1.13 -11.09 2.17
N PHE A 366 -1.40 -12.40 2.16
CA PHE A 366 -1.43 -13.23 0.95
C PHE A 366 -2.83 -13.80 0.67
N SER A 367 -3.93 -13.23 1.20
CA SER A 367 -5.29 -13.74 1.01
C SER A 367 -5.64 -13.94 -0.46
N ASP A 368 -5.27 -12.96 -1.29
CA ASP A 368 -5.54 -12.93 -2.72
C ASP A 368 -4.40 -13.52 -3.57
N ALA A 369 -3.41 -14.17 -2.94
CA ALA A 369 -2.33 -14.85 -3.64
C ALA A 369 -2.81 -16.18 -4.25
N VAL A 370 -2.60 -16.31 -5.56
CA VAL A 370 -2.80 -17.54 -6.31
C VAL A 370 -1.50 -18.36 -6.31
N TRP A 371 -1.46 -19.42 -5.50
CA TRP A 371 -0.28 -20.30 -5.37
C TRP A 371 -0.16 -21.34 -6.48
N TYR A 372 -1.23 -21.59 -7.23
CA TYR A 372 -1.26 -22.64 -8.26
C TYR A 372 -0.84 -22.06 -9.61
N PRO A 373 -0.20 -22.87 -10.48
CA PRO A 373 0.17 -22.43 -11.83
C PRO A 373 -1.05 -21.97 -12.62
N THR A 374 -0.91 -20.86 -13.35
CA THR A 374 -1.95 -20.29 -14.21
C THR A 374 -1.32 -19.77 -15.50
N SER A 375 -1.98 -20.00 -16.64
CA SER A 375 -1.57 -19.43 -17.94
C SER A 375 -2.09 -18.00 -18.16
N ALA A 376 -3.13 -17.60 -17.43
CA ALA A 376 -3.74 -16.28 -17.43
C ALA A 376 -4.06 -15.84 -16.00
N PRO A 377 -4.23 -14.53 -15.73
CA PRO A 377 -4.65 -14.06 -14.41
C PRO A 377 -5.98 -14.69 -13.99
N VAL A 378 -6.06 -15.09 -12.72
CA VAL A 378 -7.27 -15.69 -12.13
C VAL A 378 -7.84 -14.75 -11.09
N ASN A 379 -9.17 -14.62 -11.07
CA ASN A 379 -9.88 -13.81 -10.09
C ASN A 379 -10.67 -14.70 -9.13
N TYR A 380 -10.48 -14.44 -7.83
CA TYR A 380 -11.34 -14.93 -6.77
C TYR A 380 -12.72 -14.31 -6.87
N GLN A 381 -13.73 -15.16 -6.73
CA GLN A 381 -15.14 -14.79 -6.66
C GLN A 381 -15.72 -15.26 -5.33
N PRO A 382 -16.74 -14.58 -4.78
CA PRO A 382 -17.45 -15.08 -3.61
C PRO A 382 -18.00 -16.49 -3.85
N TYR A 383 -17.81 -17.40 -2.90
CA TYR A 383 -18.36 -18.76 -2.97
C TYR A 383 -19.54 -18.92 -2.01
N GLU A 384 -20.68 -19.37 -2.53
CA GLU A 384 -21.89 -19.60 -1.74
C GLU A 384 -21.87 -20.99 -1.07
N GLY A 385 -21.19 -21.11 0.06
CA GLY A 385 -21.07 -22.38 0.80
C GLY A 385 -22.31 -22.77 1.63
N GLY A 386 -23.39 -21.97 1.60
CA GLY A 386 -24.59 -22.17 2.42
C GLY A 386 -24.54 -21.53 3.82
N PRO A 387 -25.57 -21.72 4.65
CA PRO A 387 -25.75 -20.96 5.90
C PRO A 387 -24.75 -21.28 7.02
N THR A 388 -24.06 -22.43 6.93
CA THR A 388 -23.05 -22.88 7.91
C THR A 388 -21.62 -22.68 7.41
N ALA A 389 -21.45 -22.10 6.22
CA ALA A 389 -20.13 -21.87 5.65
C ALA A 389 -19.42 -20.71 6.36
N PRO A 390 -18.08 -20.80 6.53
CA PRO A 390 -17.25 -19.69 6.96
C PRO A 390 -17.51 -18.45 6.12
N ARG A 391 -17.48 -17.27 6.75
CA ARG A 391 -17.62 -16.04 5.99
C ARG A 391 -16.36 -15.79 5.16
N GLY A 392 -16.56 -15.26 3.96
CA GLY A 392 -15.45 -14.92 3.07
C GLY A 392 -14.85 -16.11 2.33
N MET A 393 -15.58 -17.23 2.19
CA MET A 393 -15.18 -18.26 1.23
C MET A 393 -15.09 -17.67 -0.17
N GLN A 394 -14.05 -18.05 -0.89
CA GLN A 394 -13.79 -17.63 -2.25
C GLN A 394 -13.57 -18.85 -3.14
N THR A 395 -13.94 -18.72 -4.41
CA THR A 395 -13.64 -19.70 -5.46
C THR A 395 -12.80 -19.05 -6.54
N ALA A 396 -11.91 -19.82 -7.13
CA ALA A 396 -11.09 -19.42 -8.26
C ALA A 396 -10.87 -20.63 -9.17
N HIS A 397 -10.83 -20.40 -10.46
CA HIS A 397 -10.56 -21.47 -11.43
C HIS A 397 -9.80 -20.93 -12.63
N THR A 398 -9.00 -21.80 -13.24
CA THR A 398 -8.45 -21.55 -14.57
C THR A 398 -9.51 -21.90 -15.63
N ASP A 399 -9.32 -21.38 -16.82
CA ASP A 399 -10.13 -21.77 -17.97
C ASP A 399 -9.50 -22.98 -18.67
N ALA A 400 -10.22 -24.10 -18.65
CA ALA A 400 -9.79 -25.32 -19.33
C ALA A 400 -10.03 -25.29 -20.85
N GLU A 401 -10.95 -24.46 -21.34
CA GLU A 401 -11.32 -24.37 -22.75
C GLU A 401 -10.31 -23.56 -23.57
N THR A 402 -9.61 -22.61 -22.94
CA THR A 402 -8.55 -21.79 -23.57
C THR A 402 -7.14 -22.34 -23.40
N ALA A 403 -6.99 -23.57 -22.91
CA ALA A 403 -5.69 -24.22 -22.77
C ALA A 403 -5.00 -24.39 -24.13
N GLU A 404 -3.98 -23.57 -24.40
CA GLU A 404 -3.19 -23.63 -25.64
C GLU A 404 -2.40 -24.96 -25.78
N THR A 405 -2.17 -25.67 -24.67
CA THR A 405 -1.45 -26.94 -24.62
C THR A 405 -2.25 -27.98 -23.82
N GLY A 406 -2.26 -29.24 -24.29
CA GLY A 406 -2.95 -30.36 -23.62
C GLY A 406 -2.39 -30.75 -22.24
N ASP A 407 -1.25 -30.16 -21.86
CA ASP A 407 -0.58 -30.35 -20.56
C ASP A 407 -0.84 -29.18 -19.59
N ALA A 408 -1.69 -28.21 -19.95
CA ALA A 408 -2.01 -27.11 -19.05
C ALA A 408 -2.72 -27.64 -17.79
N ALA A 409 -2.12 -27.37 -16.63
CA ALA A 409 -2.65 -27.81 -15.35
C ALA A 409 -3.85 -26.93 -14.96
N ASN A 410 -5.04 -27.30 -15.44
CA ASN A 410 -6.27 -26.59 -15.15
C ASN A 410 -6.87 -27.04 -13.82
N TRP A 411 -7.37 -26.10 -13.03
CA TRP A 411 -7.86 -26.37 -11.69
C TRP A 411 -9.03 -25.49 -11.29
N ASN A 412 -9.85 -26.01 -10.38
CA ASN A 412 -10.87 -25.27 -9.65
C ASN A 412 -10.53 -25.34 -8.16
N ALA A 413 -10.60 -24.23 -7.45
CA ALA A 413 -10.28 -24.17 -6.05
C ALA A 413 -11.27 -23.34 -5.23
N VAL A 414 -11.59 -23.82 -4.04
CA VAL A 414 -12.39 -23.11 -3.04
C VAL A 414 -11.53 -22.91 -1.80
N THR A 415 -11.42 -21.68 -1.30
CA THR A 415 -10.55 -21.31 -0.19
C THR A 415 -11.28 -20.51 0.88
N TRP A 416 -10.88 -20.68 2.14
CA TRP A 416 -11.37 -19.93 3.29
C TRP A 416 -10.36 -19.94 4.44
N ILE A 417 -10.59 -19.09 5.43
CA ILE A 417 -9.78 -19.02 6.65
C ILE A 417 -10.64 -19.40 7.84
N TRP A 418 -10.06 -20.16 8.77
CA TRP A 418 -10.63 -20.43 10.08
C TRP A 418 -9.53 -20.50 11.15
N GLN A 419 -9.92 -20.61 12.41
CA GLN A 419 -9.01 -20.74 13.55
C GLN A 419 -9.07 -22.15 14.13
N SER A 420 -7.92 -22.81 14.24
CA SER A 420 -7.77 -24.13 14.88
C SER A 420 -6.82 -24.00 16.07
N GLY A 421 -7.38 -23.96 17.28
CA GLY A 421 -6.61 -23.70 18.51
C GLY A 421 -5.90 -22.33 18.46
N ASN A 422 -4.57 -22.35 18.55
CA ASN A 422 -3.73 -21.15 18.53
C ASN A 422 -3.21 -20.78 17.14
N ALA A 423 -3.66 -21.47 16.08
CA ALA A 423 -3.23 -21.22 14.72
C ALA A 423 -4.42 -20.79 13.83
N PHE A 424 -4.13 -19.87 12.92
CA PHE A 424 -5.03 -19.52 11.82
C PHE A 424 -4.66 -20.38 10.62
N GLN A 425 -5.67 -20.96 9.98
CA GLN A 425 -5.47 -21.88 8.86
C GLN A 425 -6.25 -21.39 7.64
N ARG A 426 -5.57 -21.30 6.51
CA ARG A 426 -6.20 -21.14 5.20
C ARG A 426 -6.32 -22.52 4.56
N VAL A 427 -7.56 -22.96 4.37
CA VAL A 427 -7.87 -24.24 3.76
C VAL A 427 -8.27 -24.00 2.32
N THR A 428 -7.66 -24.73 1.40
CA THR A 428 -7.94 -24.64 -0.03
C THR A 428 -8.22 -26.03 -0.58
N VAL A 429 -9.45 -26.27 -1.03
CA VAL A 429 -9.80 -27.49 -1.76
C VAL A 429 -9.48 -27.24 -3.22
N VAL A 430 -8.63 -28.08 -3.81
CA VAL A 430 -8.20 -27.94 -5.21
C VAL A 430 -8.56 -29.20 -5.98
N THR A 431 -9.23 -29.02 -7.10
CA THR A 431 -9.67 -30.10 -7.98
C THR A 431 -9.05 -29.89 -9.36
N SER A 432 -8.42 -30.94 -9.90
CA SER A 432 -7.99 -30.95 -11.31
C SER A 432 -9.21 -30.85 -12.24
N GLN A 433 -9.15 -29.99 -13.24
CA GLN A 433 -10.16 -29.94 -14.30
C GLN A 433 -9.90 -30.95 -15.43
N THR A 434 -8.73 -31.60 -15.43
CA THR A 434 -8.34 -32.56 -16.46
C THR A 434 -8.42 -33.99 -15.91
N ARG A 435 -9.23 -34.82 -16.57
CA ARG A 435 -9.44 -36.22 -16.18
C ARG A 435 -8.14 -37.01 -16.17
N GLY A 436 -7.90 -37.74 -15.08
CA GLY A 436 -6.70 -38.57 -14.91
C GLY A 436 -5.40 -37.79 -14.67
N GLN A 437 -5.44 -36.46 -14.60
CA GLN A 437 -4.30 -35.64 -14.21
C GLN A 437 -4.34 -35.29 -12.72
N PRO A 438 -3.17 -35.19 -12.07
CA PRO A 438 -3.10 -34.81 -10.68
C PRO A 438 -3.50 -33.34 -10.48
N ALA A 439 -4.00 -33.02 -9.28
CA ALA A 439 -4.23 -31.63 -8.88
C ALA A 439 -2.89 -30.88 -8.87
N PRO A 440 -2.80 -29.68 -9.45
CA PRO A 440 -1.55 -28.95 -9.57
C PRO A 440 -0.92 -28.69 -8.21
N GLN A 441 0.40 -28.79 -8.13
CA GLN A 441 1.14 -28.42 -6.92
C GLN A 441 1.22 -26.89 -6.79
N PRO A 442 1.14 -26.35 -5.57
CA PRO A 442 1.41 -24.95 -5.31
C PRO A 442 2.88 -24.62 -5.60
N ARG A 443 3.15 -23.37 -5.97
CA ARG A 443 4.48 -22.85 -6.27
C ARG A 443 4.72 -21.53 -5.53
N PRO A 444 5.97 -21.23 -5.16
CA PRO A 444 6.30 -19.93 -4.58
C PRO A 444 5.98 -18.79 -5.55
N LEU A 445 5.59 -17.65 -4.99
CA LEU A 445 5.38 -16.44 -5.77
C LEU A 445 6.72 -15.87 -6.22
N THR A 446 6.73 -15.32 -7.44
CA THR A 446 7.90 -14.75 -8.08
C THR A 446 7.53 -13.39 -8.68
N VAL A 447 8.54 -12.58 -9.00
CA VAL A 447 8.32 -11.33 -9.75
C VAL A 447 7.70 -11.64 -11.12
N GLN A 448 8.05 -12.78 -11.71
CA GLN A 448 7.56 -13.18 -13.02
C GLN A 448 6.04 -13.40 -13.01
N ASN A 449 5.51 -14.25 -12.13
CA ASN A 449 4.08 -14.59 -12.10
C ASN A 449 3.19 -13.54 -11.42
N VAL A 450 3.71 -12.78 -10.44
CA VAL A 450 2.90 -11.78 -9.73
C VAL A 450 2.96 -10.40 -10.36
N VAL A 451 4.03 -10.04 -11.07
CA VAL A 451 4.22 -8.68 -11.59
C VAL A 451 4.28 -8.66 -13.11
N ILE A 452 5.19 -9.43 -13.70
CA ILE A 452 5.51 -9.32 -15.14
C ILE A 452 4.39 -9.91 -16.00
N GLU A 453 3.98 -11.15 -15.74
CA GLU A 453 2.95 -11.83 -16.54
C GLU A 453 1.59 -11.13 -16.50
N PRO A 454 1.06 -10.70 -15.33
CA PRO A 454 -0.18 -9.94 -15.27
C PRO A 454 -0.08 -8.60 -16.01
N ALA A 455 1.05 -7.89 -15.87
CA ALA A 455 1.27 -6.63 -16.59
C ALA A 455 1.32 -6.84 -18.10
N LEU A 456 2.00 -7.89 -18.58
CA LEU A 456 2.00 -8.26 -19.99
C LEU A 456 0.60 -8.65 -20.46
N TRP A 457 -0.16 -9.38 -19.65
CA TRP A 457 -1.54 -9.76 -19.98
C TRP A 457 -2.45 -8.54 -20.17
N LEU A 458 -2.34 -7.52 -19.30
CA LEU A 458 -3.08 -6.26 -19.45
C LEU A 458 -2.83 -5.59 -20.81
N THR A 459 -1.64 -5.74 -21.38
CA THR A 459 -1.32 -5.16 -22.70
C THR A 459 -1.90 -5.93 -23.89
N ARG A 460 -2.32 -7.20 -23.71
CA ARG A 460 -2.76 -8.08 -24.80
C ARG A 460 -4.21 -7.87 -25.25
N GLN A 461 -4.98 -6.98 -24.62
CA GLN A 461 -6.40 -6.73 -24.91
C GLN A 461 -7.29 -7.99 -24.98
N GLN A 462 -6.92 -9.08 -24.29
CA GLN A 462 -7.74 -10.29 -24.23
C GLN A 462 -8.89 -10.09 -23.24
N GLU A 463 -10.09 -10.57 -23.56
CA GLU A 463 -11.18 -10.63 -22.57
C GLU A 463 -10.82 -11.65 -21.51
N LEU A 464 -11.03 -11.30 -20.23
CA LEU A 464 -10.96 -12.25 -19.14
C LEU A 464 -12.30 -13.01 -19.09
N GLN A 465 -12.56 -13.87 -20.08
CA GLN A 465 -13.66 -14.82 -19.94
C GLN A 465 -13.14 -15.97 -19.09
N ALA A 466 -13.56 -16.03 -17.83
CA ALA A 466 -13.38 -17.24 -17.05
C ALA A 466 -14.25 -18.31 -17.71
N GLY A 467 -13.63 -19.21 -18.48
CA GLY A 467 -14.36 -20.30 -19.15
C GLY A 467 -15.13 -21.15 -18.15
N ALA A 468 -16.18 -21.81 -18.63
CA ALA A 468 -17.07 -22.57 -17.76
C ALA A 468 -16.33 -23.75 -17.13
N VAL A 469 -16.42 -23.89 -15.81
CA VAL A 469 -15.93 -25.11 -15.12
C VAL A 469 -16.91 -26.24 -15.40
N ASP A 470 -16.39 -27.41 -15.77
CA ASP A 470 -17.20 -28.63 -15.92
C ASP A 470 -18.03 -28.87 -14.63
N PRO A 471 -19.37 -28.98 -14.73
CA PRO A 471 -20.23 -29.22 -13.57
C PRO A 471 -19.81 -30.41 -12.70
N ILE A 472 -19.16 -31.43 -13.28
CA ILE A 472 -18.65 -32.59 -12.55
C ILE A 472 -17.48 -32.20 -11.62
N VAL A 473 -16.58 -31.33 -12.08
CA VAL A 473 -15.46 -30.82 -11.28
C VAL A 473 -15.99 -29.96 -10.14
N THR A 474 -16.95 -29.08 -10.42
CA THR A 474 -17.60 -28.25 -9.39
C THR A 474 -18.29 -29.13 -8.34
N ALA A 475 -19.06 -30.14 -8.78
CA ALA A 475 -19.72 -31.08 -7.87
C ALA A 475 -18.71 -31.87 -7.01
N SER A 476 -17.59 -32.32 -7.59
CA SER A 476 -16.52 -33.00 -6.85
C SER A 476 -15.92 -32.09 -5.76
N THR A 477 -15.65 -30.84 -6.12
CA THR A 477 -15.13 -29.82 -5.19
C THR A 477 -16.13 -29.58 -4.05
N ASP A 478 -17.40 -29.37 -4.38
CA ASP A 478 -18.48 -29.11 -3.43
C ASP A 478 -18.70 -30.26 -2.43
N VAL A 479 -18.55 -31.51 -2.87
CA VAL A 479 -18.66 -32.68 -1.99
C VAL A 479 -17.58 -32.65 -0.91
N VAL A 480 -16.34 -32.35 -1.30
CA VAL A 480 -15.22 -32.24 -0.35
C VAL A 480 -15.42 -31.05 0.57
N VAL A 481 -15.78 -29.87 0.03
CA VAL A 481 -16.07 -28.67 0.82
C VAL A 481 -17.16 -28.93 1.85
N LYS A 482 -18.33 -29.45 1.44
CA LYS A 482 -19.44 -29.72 2.36
C LYS A 482 -19.07 -30.71 3.46
N ARG A 483 -18.26 -31.72 3.15
CA ARG A 483 -17.76 -32.69 4.13
C ARG A 483 -16.81 -32.06 5.15
N LEU A 484 -15.91 -31.18 4.70
CA LEU A 484 -15.02 -30.45 5.59
C LEU A 484 -15.82 -29.51 6.51
N LEU A 485 -16.82 -28.83 5.97
CA LEU A 485 -17.67 -27.92 6.73
C LEU A 485 -18.61 -28.63 7.72
N SER A 486 -19.13 -29.81 7.37
CA SER A 486 -20.01 -30.58 8.27
C SER A 486 -19.24 -31.15 9.46
N ASN A 487 -18.02 -31.62 9.22
CA ASN A 487 -17.20 -32.29 10.23
C ASN A 487 -16.32 -31.32 11.03
N GLY A 488 -16.03 -30.14 10.47
CA GLY A 488 -15.33 -29.05 11.14
C GLY A 488 -16.28 -28.03 11.78
N THR A 489 -17.43 -28.47 12.32
CA THR A 489 -18.54 -27.59 12.68
C THR A 489 -18.09 -26.41 13.55
N PRO A 490 -18.13 -25.18 13.03
CA PRO A 490 -17.52 -24.06 13.71
C PRO A 490 -18.31 -23.66 14.96
N HIS A 491 -17.61 -23.47 16.06
CA HIS A 491 -18.17 -22.84 17.24
C HIS A 491 -17.84 -21.35 17.14
N SER A 492 -18.84 -20.47 17.11
CA SER A 492 -18.63 -19.03 17.08
C SER A 492 -18.09 -18.56 18.43
N VAL A 493 -16.77 -18.46 18.55
CA VAL A 493 -16.13 -17.81 19.70
C VAL A 493 -16.04 -16.32 19.38
N ALA A 494 -16.73 -15.50 20.17
CA ALA A 494 -16.57 -14.06 20.09
C ALA A 494 -15.14 -13.69 20.53
N VAL A 495 -14.33 -13.18 19.60
CA VAL A 495 -13.01 -12.62 19.93
C VAL A 495 -13.23 -11.38 20.79
N PRO A 496 -12.62 -11.27 22.00
CA PRO A 496 -12.71 -10.06 22.79
C PRO A 496 -12.06 -8.91 22.01
N SER A 497 -12.79 -7.80 21.86
CA SER A 497 -12.25 -6.57 21.31
C SER A 497 -11.07 -6.10 22.18
N SER A 498 -9.84 -6.24 21.68
CA SER A 498 -8.63 -5.67 22.27
C SER A 498 -8.27 -4.35 21.61
#